data_AF-A0A0S7WG27-F1
#
_entry.id   AF-A0A0S7WG27-F1
#
_cell.length_a   1.000
_cell.length_b   1.000
_cell.length_c   1.000
_cell.angle_alpha   90.00
_cell.angle_beta   90.00
_cell.angle_gamma   90.00
#
_symmetry.space_group_name_H-M   'P 1'
#
loop_
_entity.id
_entity.type
_entity.pdbx_description
1 polymer ?
#
loop_
_entity_poly.entity_id
_entity_poly.type
_entity_poly.pdbx_seq_one_letter_code
_entity_poly.pdbx_strand_id
1 'polypeptide(L)' 'MMAETGRAALFTDTGQPYEIREIALPVALDFLRRTRDKYPVHKVVSHKFPLEQINEAFQEAEWANKQTAVTRACIVP' A
#
# COMPACT_ATOMS: atom_id res chain seq x y z
N MET A 1 34.69 5.19 1.98
CA MET A 1 33.48 5.92 2.38
C MET A 1 32.31 5.11 1.83
N MET A 2 31.74 4.24 2.66
CA MET A 2 30.81 3.17 2.24
C MET A 2 29.37 3.70 2.31
N ALA A 3 28.58 3.49 1.26
CA ALA A 3 27.14 3.69 1.31
C ALA A 3 26.50 2.46 1.95
N GLU A 4 26.04 2.58 3.19
CA GLU A 4 25.22 1.55 3.85
C GLU A 4 23.76 1.67 3.41
N THR A 5 23.42 1.11 2.24
CA THR A 5 22.03 0.79 1.94
C THR A 5 21.75 -0.61 2.49
N GLY A 6 21.30 -0.69 3.75
CA GLY A 6 20.91 -1.96 4.36
C GLY A 6 19.68 -2.55 3.66
N ARG A 7 19.79 -3.76 3.10
CA ARG A 7 18.63 -4.52 2.60
C ARG A 7 17.96 -5.21 3.79
N ALA A 8 16.70 -4.84 4.06
CA ALA A 8 15.90 -5.53 5.07
C ALA A 8 15.37 -6.86 4.50
N ALA A 9 15.65 -7.97 5.19
CA ALA A 9 15.05 -9.27 4.95
C ALA A 9 14.14 -9.61 6.12
N LEU A 10 12.88 -9.94 5.85
CA LEU A 10 11.93 -10.42 6.85
C LEU A 10 12.09 -11.93 6.98
N PHE A 11 12.49 -12.40 8.16
CA PHE A 11 12.60 -13.82 8.49
C PHE A 11 11.39 -14.21 9.34
N THR A 12 10.53 -15.09 8.83
CA THR A 12 9.34 -15.58 9.55
C THR A 12 9.41 -17.08 9.83
N ASP A 13 10.60 -17.56 10.21
CA ASP A 13 10.94 -18.96 10.54
C ASP A 13 11.49 -19.84 9.38
N THR A 14 12.59 -20.54 9.70
CA THR A 14 13.45 -21.55 9.00
C THR A 14 13.55 -21.68 7.46
N GLY A 15 12.96 -20.80 6.65
CA GLY A 15 13.03 -20.82 5.19
C GLY A 15 13.70 -19.57 4.59
N GLN A 16 14.26 -19.71 3.38
CA GLN A 16 15.01 -18.70 2.62
C GLN A 16 14.46 -17.26 2.79
N PRO A 17 15.33 -16.24 2.99
CA PRO A 17 14.88 -14.86 3.14
C PRO A 17 14.06 -14.42 1.94
N TYR A 18 12.83 -14.00 2.19
CA TYR A 18 12.09 -13.22 1.21
C TYR A 18 12.77 -11.86 1.13
N GLU A 19 13.39 -11.54 -0.01
CA GLU A 19 13.81 -10.18 -0.31
C GLU A 19 12.54 -9.32 -0.25
N ILE A 20 12.46 -8.38 0.68
CA ILE A 20 11.44 -7.34 0.62
C ILE A 20 11.78 -6.56 -0.64
N ARG A 21 11.21 -6.98 -1.77
CA ARG A 21 11.11 -6.15 -2.94
C ARG A 21 10.16 -5.06 -2.51
N GLU A 22 10.74 -3.99 -2.01
CA GLU A 22 10.10 -2.69 -1.89
C GLU A 22 9.47 -2.45 -3.26
N ILE A 23 8.18 -2.75 -3.40
CA ILE A 23 7.40 -2.23 -4.52
C ILE A 23 7.38 -0.74 -4.21
N ALA A 24 8.38 -0.03 -4.73
CA ALA A 24 8.62 1.36 -4.42
C ALA A 24 7.31 2.09 -4.69
N LEU A 25 6.76 2.77 -3.68
CA LEU A 25 5.56 3.61 -3.82
C LEU A 25 5.53 4.40 -5.16
N PRO A 26 6.67 4.92 -5.68
CA PRO A 26 6.74 5.49 -7.02
C PRO A 26 6.24 4.59 -8.17
N VAL A 27 6.61 3.32 -8.21
CA VAL A 27 6.20 2.38 -9.28
C VAL A 27 4.69 2.11 -9.23
N ALA A 28 4.15 1.91 -8.02
CA ALA A 28 2.72 1.71 -7.82
C ALA A 28 1.92 2.98 -8.20
N LEU A 29 2.39 4.15 -7.75
CA LEU A 29 1.77 5.44 -8.06
C LEU A 29 1.83 5.75 -9.56
N ASP A 30 2.95 5.45 -10.20
CA ASP A 30 3.16 5.65 -11.63
C ASP A 30 2.25 4.72 -12.47
N PHE A 31 2.04 3.48 -12.05
CA PHE A 31 1.03 2.59 -12.63
C PHE A 31 -0.39 3.15 -12.50
N LEU A 32 -0.79 3.58 -11.30
CA LEU A 32 -2.10 4.18 -11.06
C LEU A 32 -2.29 5.45 -11.89
N ARG A 33 -1.26 6.29 -12.00
CA ARG A 33 -1.27 7.49 -12.84
C ARG A 33 -1.46 7.17 -14.32
N ARG A 34 -0.71 6.21 -14.87
CA ARG A 34 -0.80 5.82 -16.29
C ARG A 34 -2.14 5.17 -16.66
N THR A 35 -2.80 4.53 -15.70
CA THR A 35 -4.03 3.76 -15.94
C THR A 35 -5.28 4.44 -15.39
N ARG A 36 -5.18 5.66 -14.87
CA ARG A 36 -6.27 6.39 -14.19
C ARG A 36 -7.55 6.53 -15.01
N ASP A 37 -7.42 6.66 -16.33
CA ASP A 37 -8.55 6.84 -17.26
C ASP A 37 -8.95 5.52 -17.93
N LYS A 38 -8.10 4.50 -17.85
CA LYS A 38 -8.37 3.16 -18.39
C LYS A 38 -9.28 2.36 -17.46
N TYR A 39 -9.04 2.45 -16.16
CA TYR A 39 -9.83 1.76 -15.15
C TYR A 39 -10.56 2.78 -14.27
N PRO A 40 -11.90 2.68 -14.12
CA PRO A 40 -12.68 3.62 -13.32
C PRO A 40 -12.56 3.31 -11.83
N VAL A 41 -11.33 3.22 -11.30
CA VAL A 41 -11.05 2.87 -9.89
C VAL A 41 -11.79 3.80 -8.93
N HIS A 42 -11.92 5.07 -9.29
CA HIS A 42 -12.67 6.08 -8.51
C HIS A 42 -14.17 5.77 -8.36
N LYS A 43 -14.77 4.96 -9.24
CA LYS A 43 -16.20 4.59 -9.15
C LYS A 43 -16.48 3.47 -8.17
N VAL A 44 -15.43 2.77 -7.73
CA VAL A 44 -15.55 1.60 -6.85
C VAL A 44 -14.93 1.84 -5.48
N VAL A 45 -14.45 3.05 -5.20
CA VAL A 45 -14.01 3.47 -3.86
C VAL A 45 -15.24 3.62 -2.98
N SER A 46 -15.27 2.94 -1.83
CA SER A 46 -16.34 3.11 -0.84
C SER A 46 -16.02 4.22 0.16
N HIS A 47 -14.75 4.42 0.52
CA HIS A 47 -14.34 5.41 1.52
C HIS A 47 -13.11 6.19 1.06
N LYS A 48 -13.07 7.47 1.42
CA LYS A 48 -11.94 8.36 1.16
C LYS A 48 -11.43 8.90 2.48
N PHE A 49 -10.13 8.85 2.67
CA PHE A 49 -9.46 9.38 3.85
C PHE A 49 -8.50 10.50 3.42
N PRO A 50 -8.50 11.66 4.09
CA PRO A 50 -7.46 12.66 3.88
C PRO A 50 -6.09 12.10 4.30
N LEU A 51 -5.01 12.66 3.77
CA LEU A 51 -3.65 12.18 4.02
C LEU A 51 -3.30 12.16 5.52
N GLU A 52 -3.83 13.11 6.30
CA GLU A 52 -3.62 13.20 7.75
C GLU A 52 -4.19 11.97 8.49
N GLN A 53 -5.17 11.29 7.90
CA GLN A 53 -5.84 10.10 8.44
C GLN A 53 -5.29 8.79 7.85
N ILE A 54 -4.10 8.80 7.25
CA ILE A 54 -3.53 7.60 6.63
C ILE A 54 -3.43 6.41 7.59
N ASN A 55 -3.13 6.65 8.87
CA ASN A 55 -3.07 5.59 9.87
C ASN A 55 -4.44 4.96 10.13
N GLU A 56 -5.49 5.77 10.20
CA GLU A 56 -6.88 5.30 10.36
C GLU A 56 -7.32 4.51 9.12
N ALA A 57 -7.01 5.01 7.93
CA ALA A 57 -7.27 4.30 6.67
C ALA A 57 -6.63 2.91 6.64
N PHE A 58 -5.41 2.75 7.17
CA PHE A 58 -4.76 1.43 7.28
C PHE A 58 -5.39 0.52 8.32
N GLN A 59 -5.89 1.06 9.44
CA GLN A 59 -6.59 0.26 10.46
C GLN A 59 -7.94 -0.24 9.99
N GLU A 60 -8.65 0.57 9.20
CA GLU A 60 -9.99 0.26 8.70
C GLU A 60 -9.98 -0.55 7.39
N ALA A 61 -8.95 -0.40 6.56
CA ALA A 61 -8.76 -1.29 5.42
C ALA A 61 -8.60 -2.74 5.92
N GLU A 62 -9.09 -3.71 5.15
CA GLU A 62 -9.05 -5.15 5.48
C GLU A 62 -7.65 -5.77 5.71
N TRP A 63 -6.60 -4.95 5.80
CA TRP A 63 -5.25 -5.34 6.19
C TRP A 63 -5.22 -6.17 7.49
N ALA A 64 -6.17 -5.96 8.40
CA ALA A 64 -6.23 -6.66 9.69
C ALA A 64 -7.11 -7.94 9.68
N ASN A 65 -7.57 -8.43 8.53
CA ASN A 65 -8.50 -9.58 8.43
C ASN A 65 -9.77 -9.40 9.29
N LYS A 66 -10.20 -8.15 9.46
CA LYS A 66 -11.41 -7.74 10.19
C LYS A 66 -12.51 -7.47 9.19
N GLN A 67 -13.74 -7.90 9.47
CA GLN A 67 -14.91 -7.35 8.76
C GLN A 67 -15.05 -5.87 9.13
N THR A 68 -14.77 -4.99 8.17
CA THR A 68 -15.02 -3.56 8.28
C THR A 68 -16.06 -3.11 7.25
N ALA A 69 -16.67 -1.94 7.46
CA ALA A 69 -17.53 -1.34 6.44
C ALA A 69 -16.72 -0.85 5.21
N VAL A 70 -15.40 -0.77 5.32
CA VAL A 70 -14.48 -0.27 4.31
C VAL A 70 -14.03 -1.39 3.38
N THR A 71 -14.73 -1.52 2.26
CA THR A 71 -14.38 -2.48 1.20
C THR A 71 -13.22 -2.01 0.31
N ARG A 72 -13.13 -0.70 0.02
CA ARG A 72 -12.09 -0.08 -0.83
C ARG A 72 -11.85 1.36 -0.39
N ALA A 73 -10.64 1.64 0.08
CA ALA A 73 -10.23 2.96 0.54
C ALA A 73 -9.34 3.69 -0.48
N CYS A 74 -9.36 5.02 -0.45
CA CYS A 74 -8.44 5.87 -1.19
C CYS A 74 -7.95 7.01 -0.31
N ILE A 75 -6.65 7.32 -0.37
CA ILE A 75 -6.09 8.52 0.25
C ILE A 75 -6.27 9.70 -0.72
N VAL A 76 -6.86 10.77 -0.22
CA VAL A 76 -6.99 12.04 -0.95
C VAL A 76 -6.00 13.08 -0.40
N PRO A 77 -5.51 14.00 -1.26
CA PRO A 77 -4.68 15.12 -0.81
C PRO A 77 -5.42 16.03 0.16
#